data_AF-A0A9D7E714-F1
#
_entry.id   AF-A0A9D7E714-F1
#
_cell.length_a   1.000
_cell.length_b   1.000
_cell.length_c   1.000
_cell.angle_alpha   90.00
_cell.angle_beta   90.00
_cell.angle_gamma   90.00
#
_symmetry.space_group_name_H-M   'P 1'
#
loop_
_entity.id
_entity.type
_entity.pdbx_description
1 polymer ?
#
loop_
_entity_poly.entity_id
_entity_poly.type
_entity_poly.pdbx_seq_one_letter_code
_entity_poly.pdbx_strand_id
1 'polypeptide(L)'
;MQSDGKIIIGGSFTSYDGIGRNSIARLNADGSLDIGFNPGTGANNPVHSITLQPDGKIIIGGDFTNYNGTGRNRVARLNTDGSLDTASTPGSARTARYTLHYCKPTERSLPADPLPVTTVALATASPA
;
A
#
# COMPACT_ATOMS: atom_id res chain seq x y z
N MET A 1 -7.60 1.72 -13.33
CA MET A 1 -7.04 2.91 -14.00
C MET A 1 -6.17 3.64 -13.00
N GLN A 2 -4.91 3.92 -13.33
CA GLN A 2 -4.09 4.78 -12.46
C GLN A 2 -4.67 6.21 -12.49
N SER A 3 -4.53 6.96 -11.39
CA SER A 3 -5.01 8.35 -11.30
C SER A 3 -4.26 9.32 -12.21
N ASP A 4 -3.15 8.89 -12.81
CA ASP A 4 -2.32 9.64 -13.75
C ASP A 4 -2.71 9.41 -15.23
N GLY A 5 -3.76 8.65 -15.50
CA GLY A 5 -4.21 8.32 -16.86
C GLY A 5 -3.40 7.23 -17.54
N LYS A 6 -2.41 6.63 -16.87
CA LYS A 6 -1.61 5.53 -17.42
C LYS A 6 -2.33 4.19 -17.28
N ILE A 7 -2.02 3.30 -18.21
CA ILE A 7 -2.65 1.99 -18.35
C ILE A 7 -1.58 0.93 -18.18
N ILE A 8 -1.78 -0.02 -17.27
CA ILE A 8 -0.91 -1.18 -17.16
C ILE A 8 -1.59 -2.36 -17.83
N ILE A 9 -0.86 -3.00 -18.74
CA ILE A 9 -1.30 -4.17 -19.46
C ILE A 9 -0.48 -5.38 -19.06
N GLY A 10 -1.15 -6.52 -18.93
CA GLY A 10 -0.54 -7.82 -18.67
C GLY A 10 -1.14 -8.85 -19.61
N GLY A 11 -0.37 -9.88 -19.95
CA GLY A 11 -0.86 -10.95 -20.81
C GLY A 11 0.26 -11.83 -21.34
N SER A 12 0.00 -12.48 -22.47
CA SER A 12 0.96 -13.32 -23.18
C SER A 12 1.53 -12.56 -24.39
N PHE A 13 2.45 -11.63 -24.13
CA PHE A 13 3.17 -10.90 -25.17
C PHE A 13 4.65 -10.77 -24.81
N THR A 14 5.50 -10.62 -25.81
CA THR A 14 6.96 -10.47 -25.64
C THR A 14 7.46 -9.10 -26.08
N SER A 15 6.61 -8.31 -26.74
CA SER A 15 6.91 -6.96 -27.16
C SER A 15 5.64 -6.10 -27.21
N TYR A 16 5.86 -4.80 -27.09
CA TYR A 16 4.86 -3.77 -27.37
C TYR A 16 5.55 -2.65 -28.15
N ASP A 17 4.97 -2.25 -29.27
CA ASP A 17 5.50 -1.18 -30.13
C ASP A 17 6.98 -1.39 -30.54
N GLY A 18 7.33 -2.65 -30.86
CA GLY A 18 8.69 -3.05 -31.25
C GLY A 18 9.70 -3.16 -30.09
N ILE A 19 9.32 -2.76 -28.86
CA ILE A 19 10.19 -2.82 -27.69
C ILE A 19 9.89 -4.09 -26.88
N GLY A 20 10.94 -4.81 -26.49
CA GLY A 20 10.84 -6.01 -25.66
C GLY A 20 10.19 -5.72 -24.32
N ARG A 21 9.01 -6.30 -24.10
CA ARG A 21 8.20 -6.19 -22.88
C ARG A 21 7.52 -7.53 -22.66
N ASN A 22 8.06 -8.32 -21.75
CA ASN A 22 7.56 -9.67 -21.50
C ASN A 22 6.43 -9.64 -20.47
N SER A 23 5.23 -9.94 -20.96
CA SER A 23 4.01 -10.18 -20.19
C SER A 23 3.48 -9.01 -19.37
N ILE A 24 4.19 -7.87 -19.34
CA ILE A 24 3.77 -6.63 -18.69
C ILE A 24 4.35 -5.40 -19.39
N ALA A 25 3.53 -4.36 -19.55
CA ALA A 25 3.92 -3.04 -20.03
C ALA A 25 3.02 -1.96 -19.41
N ARG A 26 3.51 -0.72 -19.42
CA ARG A 26 2.70 0.46 -19.09
C ARG A 26 2.61 1.37 -20.29
N LEU A 27 1.42 1.87 -20.54
CA LEU A 27 1.08 2.79 -21.62
C LEU A 27 0.70 4.15 -21.04
N ASN A 28 1.00 5.20 -21.79
CA ASN A 28 0.47 6.53 -21.55
C ASN A 28 -1.02 6.58 -21.92
N ALA A 29 -1.69 7.69 -21.59
CA ALA A 29 -3.12 7.87 -21.85
C ALA A 29 -3.48 7.83 -23.35
N ASP A 30 -2.53 8.13 -24.23
CA ASP A 30 -2.66 8.05 -25.69
C ASP A 30 -2.38 6.65 -26.26
N GLY A 31 -2.06 5.67 -25.42
CA GLY A 31 -1.71 4.30 -25.82
C GLY A 31 -0.25 4.10 -26.22
N SER A 32 0.57 5.15 -26.24
CA SER A 32 2.02 5.03 -26.47
C SER A 32 2.71 4.32 -25.30
N LEU A 33 3.83 3.64 -25.57
CA LEU A 33 4.58 2.94 -24.53
C LEU A 33 5.22 3.93 -23.54
N ASP A 34 5.04 3.72 -22.25
CA ASP A 34 5.79 4.43 -21.21
C ASP A 34 7.19 3.82 -21.07
N ILE A 35 8.17 4.50 -21.66
CA ILE A 35 9.58 4.08 -21.63
C ILE A 35 10.15 4.05 -20.21
N GLY A 36 9.61 4.88 -19.30
CA GLY A 36 10.02 4.91 -17.89
C GLY A 36 9.58 3.67 -17.10
N PHE A 37 8.68 2.85 -17.64
CA PHE A 37 8.32 1.56 -17.07
C PHE A 37 9.19 0.45 -17.66
N ASN A 38 10.18 -0.01 -16.92
CA ASN A 38 11.13 -1.04 -17.35
C ASN A 38 11.06 -2.30 -16.47
N PRO A 39 10.34 -3.36 -16.91
CA PRO A 39 10.30 -4.64 -16.23
C PRO A 39 11.58 -5.50 -16.40
N GLY A 40 12.60 -5.00 -17.11
CA GLY A 40 13.79 -5.78 -17.45
C GLY A 40 13.44 -6.96 -18.35
N THR A 41 13.78 -8.19 -17.95
CA THR A 41 13.34 -9.40 -18.67
C THR A 41 11.88 -9.78 -18.41
N GLY A 42 11.19 -9.07 -17.51
CA GLY A 42 9.77 -9.25 -17.20
C GLY A 42 9.44 -10.60 -16.59
N ALA A 43 8.18 -11.01 -16.69
CA ALA A 43 7.71 -12.30 -16.20
C ALA A 43 7.97 -13.39 -17.25
N ASN A 44 8.42 -14.57 -16.80
CA ASN A 44 8.73 -15.68 -17.72
C ASN A 44 7.50 -16.43 -18.27
N ASN A 45 6.32 -16.20 -17.70
CA ASN A 45 5.03 -16.71 -18.19
C ASN A 45 3.98 -15.59 -18.12
N PRO A 46 2.78 -15.80 -18.69
CA PRO A 46 1.74 -14.79 -18.72
C PRO A 46 1.35 -14.24 -17.34
N VAL A 47 1.08 -12.94 -17.32
CA VAL A 47 0.47 -12.24 -16.19
C VAL A 47 -1.03 -12.13 -16.47
N HIS A 48 -1.85 -12.67 -15.56
CA HIS A 48 -3.31 -12.72 -15.70
C HIS A 48 -4.02 -11.64 -14.89
N SER A 49 -3.38 -11.15 -13.82
CA SER A 49 -3.98 -10.20 -12.90
C SER A 49 -2.98 -9.10 -12.55
N ILE A 50 -3.49 -7.86 -12.48
CA ILE A 50 -2.73 -6.67 -12.13
C ILE A 50 -3.58 -5.84 -11.17
N THR A 51 -2.98 -5.35 -10.09
CA THR A 51 -3.63 -4.44 -9.14
C THR A 51 -2.67 -3.34 -8.73
N LEU A 52 -3.18 -2.12 -8.61
CA LEU A 52 -2.42 -0.95 -8.16
C LEU A 52 -2.66 -0.73 -6.68
N GLN A 53 -1.58 -0.49 -5.93
CA GLN A 53 -1.64 -0.10 -4.53
C GLN A 53 -1.70 1.43 -4.40
N PRO A 54 -2.23 1.96 -3.28
CA PRO A 54 -2.28 3.40 -3.02
C PRO A 54 -0.91 4.08 -2.97
N ASP A 55 0.16 3.33 -2.70
CA ASP A 55 1.54 3.82 -2.69
C ASP A 55 2.18 3.86 -4.11
N GLY A 56 1.39 3.56 -5.15
CA GLY A 56 1.84 3.52 -6.55
C GLY A 56 2.48 2.19 -6.96
N LYS A 57 2.68 1.24 -6.03
CA LYS A 57 3.23 -0.07 -6.37
C LYS A 57 2.21 -0.94 -7.10
N ILE A 58 2.71 -1.95 -7.79
CA ILE A 58 1.90 -2.82 -8.64
C ILE A 58 2.00 -4.24 -8.10
N ILE A 59 0.88 -4.91 -7.92
CA ILE A 59 0.81 -6.34 -7.64
C ILE A 59 0.48 -7.03 -8.96
N ILE A 60 1.26 -8.04 -9.32
CA ILE A 60 1.02 -8.89 -10.49
C ILE A 60 0.76 -10.32 -10.04
N GLY A 61 -0.15 -10.99 -10.75
CA GLY A 61 -0.51 -12.38 -10.54
C GLY A 61 -0.57 -13.14 -11.87
N GLY A 62 -0.06 -14.37 -11.91
CA GLY A 62 -0.07 -15.19 -13.13
C GLY A 62 0.61 -16.55 -12.97
N ASP A 63 1.03 -17.13 -14.09
CA ASP A 63 1.68 -18.46 -14.14
C ASP A 63 3.21 -18.39 -14.10
N PHE A 64 3.76 -17.19 -13.86
CA PHE A 64 5.21 -16.97 -13.81
C PHE A 64 5.83 -17.59 -12.56
N THR A 65 7.07 -18.05 -12.74
CA THR A 65 7.94 -18.55 -11.66
C THR A 65 9.19 -17.68 -11.51
N ASN A 66 9.37 -16.73 -12.44
CA ASN A 66 10.48 -15.80 -12.45
C ASN A 66 10.00 -14.43 -12.90
N TYR A 67 10.53 -13.39 -12.25
CA TYR A 67 10.39 -12.01 -12.68
C TYR A 67 11.77 -11.34 -12.69
N ASN A 68 12.17 -10.81 -13.85
CA ASN A 68 13.44 -10.13 -14.06
C ASN A 68 14.67 -10.92 -13.53
N GLY A 69 14.72 -12.22 -13.82
CA GLY A 69 15.78 -13.12 -13.35
C GLY A 69 15.62 -13.60 -11.90
N THR A 70 14.70 -13.03 -11.11
CA THR A 70 14.47 -13.41 -9.72
C THR A 70 13.31 -14.38 -9.57
N GLY A 71 13.51 -15.48 -8.83
CA GLY A 71 12.45 -16.46 -8.55
C GLY A 71 11.29 -15.85 -7.79
N ARG A 72 10.10 -15.84 -8.42
CA ARG A 72 8.83 -15.34 -7.85
C ARG A 72 7.70 -16.21 -8.35
N ASN A 73 7.08 -16.95 -7.43
CA ASN A 73 6.06 -17.93 -7.77
C ASN A 73 4.68 -17.27 -7.79
N ARG A 74 4.15 -17.07 -9.00
CA ARG A 74 2.78 -16.67 -9.33
C ARG A 74 2.35 -15.26 -8.90
N VAL A 75 3.01 -14.68 -7.89
CA VAL A 75 2.71 -13.34 -7.38
C VAL A 75 4.00 -12.57 -7.15
N ALA A 76 4.03 -11.32 -7.58
CA ALA A 76 5.13 -10.39 -7.33
C ALA A 76 4.59 -8.98 -7.11
N ARG A 77 5.32 -8.21 -6.31
CA ARG A 77 5.09 -6.77 -6.16
C ARG A 77 6.19 -6.03 -6.91
N LEU A 78 5.81 -5.03 -7.67
CA LEU A 78 6.69 -4.18 -8.47
C LEU A 78 6.63 -2.75 -7.96
N ASN A 79 7.72 -2.03 -8.14
CA ASN A 79 7.76 -0.58 -7.97
C ASN A 79 7.05 0.12 -9.13
N THR A 80 6.84 1.43 -9.00
CA THR A 80 6.20 2.28 -10.02
C THR A 80 6.94 2.28 -11.35
N ASP A 81 8.23 1.96 -11.38
CA ASP A 81 9.04 1.88 -12.59
C ASP A 81 9.03 0.47 -13.23
N GLY A 82 8.31 -0.50 -12.68
CA GLY A 82 8.28 -1.88 -13.17
C GLY A 82 9.41 -2.78 -12.64
N SER A 83 10.34 -2.24 -11.84
CA SER A 83 11.34 -3.05 -11.15
C SER A 83 10.71 -3.91 -10.06
N LEU A 84 11.30 -5.06 -9.76
CA LEU A 84 10.82 -5.95 -8.70
C LEU A 84 11.01 -5.31 -7.31
N ASP A 85 9.95 -5.25 -6.51
CA ASP A 85 10.05 -4.83 -5.12
C ASP A 85 10.64 -5.96 -4.27
N THR A 86 11.92 -5.85 -3.96
CA THR A 86 12.64 -6.81 -3.12
C THR A 86 12.49 -6.54 -1.63
N ALA A 87 11.82 -5.45 -1.22
CA ALA A 87 11.66 -5.09 0.19
C ALA A 87 10.72 -6.04 0.97
N SER A 88 10.02 -6.95 0.27
CA SER A 88 9.18 -8.01 0.83
C SER A 88 9.73 -9.39 0.51
N THR A 89 10.94 -9.68 0.98
CA THR A 89 11.39 -11.05 1.27
C THR A 89 11.02 -11.38 2.73
N PRO A 90 10.24 -12.44 2.99
CA PRO A 90 9.95 -12.91 4.36
C PRO A 90 11.18 -13.33 5.19
N GLY A 91 12.40 -13.16 4.68
CA GLY A 91 13.66 -13.42 5.38
C GLY A 91 14.60 -12.22 5.50
N SER A 92 14.28 -11.07 4.88
CA SER A 92 15.02 -9.83 5.13
C SER A 92 14.31 -9.11 6.25
N ALA A 93 14.71 -9.41 7.49
CA ALA A 93 14.33 -8.62 8.65
C ALA A 93 14.75 -7.16 8.39
N ARG A 94 13.82 -6.35 7.86
CA ARG A 94 13.91 -4.92 8.07
C ARG A 94 13.73 -4.77 9.57
N THR A 95 14.81 -4.54 10.30
CA THR A 95 14.75 -3.98 11.66
C THR A 95 14.07 -2.63 11.53
N ALA A 96 12.74 -2.65 11.44
CA ALA A 96 11.92 -1.48 11.67
C ALA A 96 11.99 -1.28 13.17
N ARG A 97 12.71 -0.24 13.61
CA ARG A 97 12.46 0.33 14.93
C ARG A 97 11.05 0.90 14.88
N TYR A 98 10.08 0.11 15.31
CA TYR A 98 8.75 0.59 15.59
C TYR A 98 8.86 1.48 16.84
N THR A 99 9.09 2.78 16.65
CA THR A 99 8.74 3.74 17.71
C THR A 99 7.22 3.74 17.76
N LEU A 100 6.65 3.04 18.74
CA LEU A 100 5.24 3.16 19.09
C LEU A 100 4.98 4.62 19.48
N HIS A 101 4.50 5.44 18.54
CA HIS A 101 3.82 6.68 18.88
C HIS A 101 2.49 6.28 19.50
N TYR A 102 2.47 6.20 20.83
CA TYR A 102 1.23 6.03 21.57
C TYR A 102 0.38 7.27 21.31
N CYS A 103 -0.74 7.10 20.61
CA CYS A 103 -1.79 8.11 20.54
C CYS A 103 -2.33 8.30 21.98
N LYS A 104 -2.16 9.48 22.58
CA LYS A 104 -2.86 9.80 23.83
C LYS A 104 -4.36 9.83 23.51
N PRO A 105 -5.21 9.02 24.15
CA PRO A 105 -6.65 9.14 23.95
C PRO A 105 -7.08 10.53 24.41
N THR A 106 -7.62 11.32 23.48
CA THR A 106 -8.24 12.61 23.79
C THR A 106 -9.48 12.32 24.63
N GLU A 107 -9.42 12.60 25.93
CA GLU A 107 -10.58 12.46 26.81
C GLU A 107 -11.70 13.38 26.30
N ARG A 108 -12.76 12.76 25.80
CA ARG A 108 -13.99 13.43 25.38
C ARG A 108 -14.76 13.80 26.64
N SER A 109 -14.50 15.00 27.18
CA SER A 109 -15.29 15.56 28.27
C SER A 109 -16.72 15.84 27.77
N LEU A 110 -17.64 14.93 28.07
CA LEU A 110 -19.07 15.19 27.95
C LEU A 110 -19.46 16.19 29.06
N PRO A 111 -20.21 17.26 28.77
CA PRO A 111 -20.68 18.17 29.81
C PRO A 111 -21.85 17.52 30.55
N ALA A 112 -21.69 17.29 31.85
CA ALA A 112 -22.78 16.92 32.75
C ALA A 112 -22.95 18.03 33.79
N ASP A 113 -23.94 18.88 33.55
CA ASP A 113 -24.68 19.63 34.55
C ASP A 113 -26.15 19.67 34.07
N PRO A 114 -27.18 19.83 34.92
CA PRO A 114 -27.15 20.09 36.37
C PRO A 114 -28.19 19.25 37.17
N LEU A 115 -28.24 19.42 38.50
CA LEU A 115 -29.42 19.91 39.26
C LEU A 115 -29.07 19.99 40.77
N PRO A 116 -29.45 21.07 41.49
CA PRO A 116 -29.17 21.22 42.92
C PRO A 116 -30.30 20.63 43.78
N VAL A 117 -29.96 19.95 44.88
CA VAL A 117 -30.92 19.70 45.97
C VAL A 117 -30.31 20.06 47.33
N THR A 118 -30.88 21.14 47.86
CA THR A 118 -30.79 21.68 49.21
C THR A 118 -31.00 20.63 50.30
N THR A 119 -30.17 20.62 51.35
CA THR A 119 -30.59 20.21 52.70
C THR A 119 -29.85 21.01 53.76
N VAL A 120 -30.62 21.36 54.77
CA VAL A 120 -30.49 22.40 55.79
C VAL A 120 -29.53 22.02 56.92
N ALA A 121 -28.95 23.06 57.54
CA ALA A 121 -28.01 23.02 58.66
C ALA A 121 -28.57 22.41 59.97
N LEU A 122 -27.67 21.91 60.83
CA LEU A 122 -27.84 22.01 62.27
C LEU A 122 -26.51 22.42 62.93
N ALA A 123 -26.57 23.55 63.63
CA ALA A 123 -25.52 24.06 64.49
C ALA A 123 -25.59 23.39 65.87
N THR A 124 -24.43 23.18 66.51
CA THR A 124 -24.31 23.26 67.97
C THR A 124 -22.96 23.87 68.34
N ALA A 125 -23.01 25.05 68.95
CA ALA A 125 -21.93 25.65 69.73
C ALA A 125 -21.64 24.81 70.99
N SER A 126 -20.43 24.85 71.56
CA SER A 126 -20.06 25.67 72.76
C SER A 126 -19.21 24.77 73.71
N PRO A 127 -18.67 25.23 74.86
CA PRO A 127 -17.58 26.19 75.08
C PRO A 127 -16.49 25.68 76.07
N ALA A 128 -15.41 26.46 76.24
CA ALA A 128 -14.75 26.87 77.51
C ALA A 128 -13.28 27.26 77.24
#